data_AF-A0A957KBZ4-F1
#
_entry.id   AF-A0A957KBZ4-F1
#
_cell.length_a   1.000
_cell.length_b   1.000
_cell.length_c   1.000
_cell.angle_alpha   90.00
_cell.angle_beta   90.00
_cell.angle_gamma   90.00
#
_symmetry.space_group_name_H-M   'P 1'
#
loop_
_entity.id
_entity.type
_entity.pdbx_description
1 polymer ?
#
loop_
_entity_poly.entity_id
_entity_poly.type
_entity_poly.pdbx_seq_one_letter_code
_entity_poly.pdbx_strand_id
1 'polypeptide(L)'
;MISISLGIIGALFTCILGYMLLSGDDGDTDAEIDTQNNQFNLPVGNESLVVGISDNTVISVTLDAPILLDVAGRPFSLQRQALPPGGNWQPLAVEDEGAGIWVYGTVVNYVVGLPDTDANRFMLDSLTTEDELVLTTQNGADYRFVFNSREDLAPAVSSIYAQNMPGITVILIGSDDETRTVVRGQYVVATAQTISGQDTTVELGQTAQLGDMQVTVTGVVHQFDQAVAPAGFDFYLVDYQLQNLGAANVDPNNLRMTLRDSLGTQYAMNPLASQVGNLPPLTSFVAPGQTVAASIGYQIPSGLTSPTLSWVVIRQDTGAVIEVTIPFQEGAGSEQVDVSLQQAQI
;
A
#
# COMPACT_ATOMS: atom_id res chain seq x y z
N MET A 1 10.62 -69.77 3.62
CA MET A 1 10.22 -69.73 2.20
C MET A 1 8.88 -69.01 2.16
N ILE A 2 8.79 -67.69 2.19
CA ILE A 2 9.23 -66.68 1.21
C ILE A 2 8.56 -66.88 -0.16
N SER A 3 7.77 -65.86 -0.51
CA SER A 3 7.40 -65.40 -1.85
C SER A 3 6.41 -66.25 -2.65
N ILE A 4 5.20 -65.71 -2.82
CA ILE A 4 4.59 -65.27 -4.09
C ILE A 4 3.10 -65.01 -3.75
N SER A 5 2.76 -63.84 -3.20
CA SER A 5 1.33 -63.46 -3.07
C SER A 5 1.05 -61.94 -3.03
N LEU A 6 2.07 -61.07 -3.08
CA LEU A 6 1.86 -59.62 -3.02
C LEU A 6 2.08 -58.88 -4.36
N GLY A 7 2.41 -59.59 -5.44
CA GLY A 7 2.62 -58.98 -6.76
C GLY A 7 1.38 -58.87 -7.66
N ILE A 8 0.32 -59.64 -7.38
CA ILE A 8 -0.82 -59.77 -8.32
C ILE A 8 -1.94 -58.74 -8.03
N ILE A 9 -2.06 -58.27 -6.78
CA ILE A 9 -3.11 -57.30 -6.40
C ILE A 9 -2.73 -55.87 -6.85
N GLY A 10 -1.44 -55.50 -6.85
CA GLY A 10 -0.98 -54.20 -7.35
C GLY A 10 -1.05 -54.04 -8.88
N ALA A 11 -0.83 -55.13 -9.63
CA ALA A 11 -0.90 -55.10 -11.09
C ALA A 11 -2.33 -54.95 -11.62
N LEU A 12 -3.33 -55.51 -10.92
CA LEU A 12 -4.74 -55.41 -11.31
C LEU A 12 -5.32 -54.00 -11.12
N PHE A 13 -4.90 -53.26 -10.08
CA PHE A 13 -5.36 -51.89 -9.87
C PHE A 13 -4.79 -50.90 -10.89
N THR A 14 -3.56 -51.12 -11.35
CA THR A 14 -2.88 -50.24 -12.31
C THR A 14 -3.43 -50.43 -13.74
N CYS A 15 -3.81 -51.66 -14.11
CA CYS A 15 -4.43 -51.92 -15.42
C CYS A 15 -5.87 -51.39 -15.53
N ILE A 16 -6.63 -51.37 -14.42
CA ILE A 16 -8.00 -50.81 -14.41
C ILE A 16 -7.96 -49.28 -14.48
N LEU A 17 -7.00 -48.63 -13.83
CA LEU A 17 -6.81 -47.18 -13.93
C LEU A 17 -6.29 -46.74 -15.32
N GLY A 18 -5.43 -47.56 -15.94
CA GLY A 18 -4.93 -47.31 -17.31
C GLY A 18 -6.00 -47.48 -18.38
N TYR A 19 -6.92 -48.45 -18.22
CA TYR A 19 -8.04 -48.65 -19.15
C TYR A 19 -9.07 -47.51 -19.03
N MET A 20 -9.39 -47.05 -17.82
CA MET A 20 -10.31 -45.92 -17.63
C MET A 20 -9.78 -44.55 -18.11
N LEU A 21 -8.45 -44.40 -18.25
CA LEU A 21 -7.85 -43.19 -18.84
C LEU A 21 -7.74 -43.24 -20.37
N LEU A 22 -7.94 -44.42 -20.99
CA LEU A 22 -7.77 -44.61 -22.44
C LEU A 22 -9.07 -44.96 -23.19
N SER A 23 -10.17 -45.31 -22.50
CA SER A 23 -11.44 -45.66 -23.13
C SER A 23 -12.57 -44.68 -22.78
N GLY A 24 -12.36 -43.40 -23.08
CA GLY A 24 -13.34 -42.32 -22.98
C GLY A 24 -13.69 -41.72 -24.34
N ASP A 25 -14.14 -42.59 -25.24
CA ASP A 25 -15.19 -42.43 -26.27
C ASP A 25 -15.25 -41.18 -27.16
N ASP A 26 -15.01 -41.44 -28.45
CA ASP A 26 -15.44 -40.65 -29.61
C ASP A 26 -16.98 -40.61 -29.67
N GLY A 27 -17.55 -39.46 -29.32
CA GLY A 27 -18.95 -39.15 -29.53
C GLY A 27 -19.09 -37.89 -30.37
N ASP A 28 -19.00 -38.05 -31.68
CA ASP A 28 -19.31 -37.06 -32.70
C ASP A 28 -20.73 -36.51 -32.49
N THR A 29 -20.80 -35.27 -31.97
CA THR A 29 -21.97 -34.42 -32.08
C THR A 29 -21.46 -33.06 -32.50
N ASP A 30 -21.84 -32.65 -33.71
CA ASP A 30 -21.59 -31.33 -34.28
C ASP A 30 -22.00 -30.23 -33.28
N ALA A 31 -21.01 -29.75 -32.52
CA ALA A 31 -21.13 -28.53 -31.74
C ALA A 31 -20.49 -27.41 -32.56
N GLU A 32 -21.35 -26.72 -33.29
CA GLU A 32 -21.16 -25.38 -33.79
C GLU A 32 -20.35 -24.56 -32.76
N ILE A 33 -19.14 -24.14 -33.11
CA ILE A 33 -18.37 -23.20 -32.31
C ILE A 33 -19.07 -21.85 -32.43
N ASP A 34 -20.04 -21.61 -31.54
CA ASP A 34 -20.59 -20.29 -31.31
C ASP A 34 -19.51 -19.43 -30.63
N THR A 35 -18.92 -18.53 -31.42
CA THR A 35 -17.98 -17.51 -30.99
C THR A 35 -18.67 -16.33 -30.26
N GLN A 36 -19.77 -16.55 -29.55
CA GLN A 36 -20.41 -15.52 -28.73
C GLN A 36 -20.48 -15.91 -27.25
N ASN A 37 -20.05 -14.98 -26.40
CA ASN A 37 -20.15 -14.99 -24.93
C ASN A 37 -19.26 -15.99 -24.16
N ASN A 38 -17.97 -15.72 -24.13
CA ASN A 38 -17.17 -15.99 -22.93
C ASN A 38 -16.89 -14.68 -22.18
N GLN A 39 -17.97 -13.92 -21.90
CA GLN A 39 -17.94 -12.95 -20.81
C GLN A 39 -17.92 -13.77 -19.52
N PHE A 40 -16.79 -13.73 -18.80
CA PHE A 40 -16.82 -14.00 -17.37
C PHE A 40 -17.75 -12.97 -16.75
N ASN A 41 -19.01 -13.38 -16.54
CA ASN A 41 -20.00 -12.57 -15.88
C ASN A 41 -19.57 -12.46 -14.41
N LEU A 42 -18.77 -11.43 -14.10
CA LEU A 42 -18.47 -11.08 -12.72
C LEU A 42 -19.80 -10.69 -12.06
N PRO A 43 -20.15 -11.26 -10.90
CA PRO A 43 -21.36 -10.87 -10.21
C PRO A 43 -21.29 -9.38 -9.88
N VAL A 44 -22.25 -8.62 -10.38
CA VAL A 44 -22.48 -7.22 -10.01
C VAL A 44 -23.04 -7.23 -8.59
N GLY A 45 -22.16 -7.21 -7.59
CA GLY A 45 -22.53 -7.23 -6.18
C GLY A 45 -21.33 -7.06 -5.26
N ASN A 46 -21.53 -6.35 -4.15
CA ASN A 46 -20.55 -6.15 -3.08
C ASN A 46 -20.10 -7.49 -2.49
N GLU A 47 -19.06 -8.11 -3.05
CA GLU A 47 -18.48 -9.31 -2.45
C GLU A 47 -17.22 -9.01 -1.65
N SER A 48 -17.24 -9.60 -0.46
CA SER A 48 -16.25 -9.48 0.59
C SER A 48 -15.07 -10.39 0.28
N LEU A 49 -13.84 -9.91 0.48
CA LEU A 49 -12.67 -10.77 0.48
C LEU A 49 -12.74 -11.68 1.72
N VAL A 50 -12.99 -12.97 1.51
CA VAL A 50 -13.01 -13.99 2.56
C VAL A 50 -11.58 -14.42 2.85
N VAL A 51 -10.99 -13.91 3.92
CA VAL A 51 -9.74 -14.47 4.47
C VAL A 51 -10.12 -15.45 5.57
N GLY A 52 -9.95 -16.74 5.30
CA GLY A 52 -10.20 -17.78 6.29
C GLY A 52 -9.14 -17.74 7.40
N ILE A 53 -9.50 -17.18 8.55
CA ILE A 53 -8.81 -17.46 9.81
C ILE A 53 -9.56 -18.63 10.46
N SER A 54 -8.81 -19.64 10.89
CA SER A 54 -9.28 -20.90 11.48
C SER A 54 -10.56 -20.78 12.32
N ASP A 55 -11.46 -21.72 12.07
CA ASP A 55 -12.66 -22.06 12.83
C ASP A 55 -13.48 -20.88 13.37
N ASN A 56 -14.36 -20.38 12.48
CA ASN A 56 -15.60 -19.66 12.77
C ASN A 56 -15.63 -18.12 12.82
N THR A 57 -14.67 -17.42 12.21
CA THR A 57 -14.86 -15.97 11.92
C THR A 57 -14.48 -15.63 10.48
N VAL A 58 -15.49 -15.35 9.66
CA VAL A 58 -15.32 -14.77 8.33
C VAL A 58 -15.25 -13.26 8.50
N ILE A 59 -14.07 -12.67 8.35
CA ILE A 59 -13.95 -11.22 8.21
C ILE A 59 -14.22 -10.91 6.74
N SER A 60 -15.34 -10.25 6.49
CA SER A 60 -15.67 -9.69 5.19
C SER A 60 -14.93 -8.35 5.02
N VAL A 61 -13.81 -8.33 4.29
CA VAL A 61 -13.16 -7.07 3.91
C VAL A 61 -13.72 -6.65 2.56
N THR A 62 -14.51 -5.57 2.52
CA THR A 62 -14.91 -4.94 1.26
C THR A 62 -13.71 -4.17 0.73
N LEU A 63 -13.15 -4.65 -0.39
CA LEU A 63 -12.07 -3.96 -1.08
C LEU A 63 -12.62 -2.67 -1.69
N ASP A 64 -12.07 -1.51 -1.30
CA ASP A 64 -12.45 -0.23 -1.92
C ASP A 64 -11.86 -0.15 -3.33
N ALA A 65 -12.64 -0.62 -4.30
CA ALA A 65 -12.16 -0.79 -5.64
C ALA A 65 -12.07 0.55 -6.37
N PRO A 66 -11.02 0.80 -7.16
CA PRO A 66 -10.94 1.94 -8.03
C PRO A 66 -11.99 1.86 -9.15
N ILE A 67 -12.62 2.99 -9.44
CA ILE A 67 -13.67 3.12 -10.46
C ILE A 67 -13.30 4.09 -11.57
N LEU A 68 -12.33 4.97 -11.33
CA LEU A 68 -11.88 5.98 -12.28
C LEU A 68 -10.36 6.15 -12.15
N LEU A 69 -9.69 6.26 -13.29
CA LEU A 69 -8.32 6.75 -13.40
C LEU A 69 -8.31 7.98 -14.30
N ASP A 70 -7.82 9.10 -13.80
CA ASP A 70 -7.48 10.26 -14.61
C ASP A 70 -5.96 10.24 -14.87
N VAL A 71 -5.57 10.32 -16.14
CA VAL A 71 -4.17 10.45 -16.56
C VAL A 71 -4.01 11.75 -17.31
N ALA A 72 -3.29 12.72 -16.74
CA ALA A 72 -3.07 14.04 -17.33
C ALA A 72 -4.35 14.74 -17.83
N GLY A 73 -5.45 14.62 -17.07
CA GLY A 73 -6.74 15.23 -17.38
C GLY A 73 -7.64 14.40 -18.30
N ARG A 74 -7.23 13.16 -18.65
CA ARG A 74 -8.03 12.22 -19.43
C ARG A 74 -8.60 11.13 -18.53
N PRO A 75 -9.94 11.05 -18.37
CA PRO A 75 -10.56 10.05 -17.50
C PRO A 75 -10.75 8.69 -18.19
N PHE A 76 -10.55 7.62 -17.43
CA PHE A 76 -10.76 6.23 -17.81
C PHE A 76 -11.62 5.54 -16.76
N SER A 77 -12.75 4.98 -17.18
CA SER A 77 -13.59 4.16 -16.30
C SER A 77 -12.93 2.81 -16.05
N LEU A 78 -12.86 2.38 -14.79
CA LEU A 78 -12.13 1.17 -14.42
C LEU A 78 -13.06 -0.03 -14.18
N GLN A 79 -12.77 -1.10 -14.90
CA GLN A 79 -13.37 -2.41 -14.69
C GLN A 79 -12.42 -3.30 -13.90
N ARG A 80 -12.97 -4.19 -13.08
CA ARG A 80 -12.18 -5.11 -12.26
C ARG A 80 -11.91 -6.39 -13.04
N GLN A 81 -10.68 -6.87 -13.03
CA GLN A 81 -10.36 -8.19 -13.56
C GLN A 81 -9.42 -8.92 -12.60
N ALA A 82 -9.78 -10.16 -12.24
CA ALA A 82 -8.88 -11.05 -11.51
C ALA A 82 -7.79 -11.59 -12.45
N LEU A 83 -6.57 -11.74 -11.94
CA LEU A 83 -5.50 -12.41 -12.69
C LEU A 83 -5.85 -13.89 -12.90
N PRO A 84 -5.67 -14.43 -14.11
CA PRO A 84 -5.82 -15.86 -14.34
C PRO A 84 -4.74 -16.66 -13.57
N PRO A 85 -5.01 -17.94 -13.24
CA PRO A 85 -4.03 -18.82 -12.61
C PRO A 85 -2.76 -18.91 -13.47
N GLY A 86 -1.61 -18.55 -12.90
CA GLY A 86 -0.32 -18.50 -13.62
C GLY A 86 0.26 -17.10 -13.82
N GLY A 87 -0.47 -16.04 -13.47
CA GLY A 87 0.07 -14.67 -13.38
C GLY A 87 0.36 -13.97 -14.72
N ASN A 88 0.14 -14.65 -15.85
CA ASN A 88 0.19 -14.04 -17.17
C ASN A 88 -1.10 -13.28 -17.43
N TRP A 89 -1.04 -11.95 -17.30
CA TRP A 89 -2.17 -11.10 -17.63
C TRP A 89 -2.15 -10.78 -19.13
N GLN A 90 -3.09 -11.37 -19.85
CA GLN A 90 -3.44 -11.03 -21.23
C GLN A 90 -4.91 -10.63 -21.24
N PRO A 91 -5.23 -9.42 -20.77
CA PRO A 91 -6.60 -8.95 -20.83
C PRO A 91 -7.05 -8.84 -22.28
N LEU A 92 -8.28 -9.25 -22.56
CA LEU A 92 -8.92 -8.95 -23.85
C LEU A 92 -8.94 -7.42 -24.00
N ALA A 93 -8.61 -6.93 -25.20
CA ALA A 93 -8.65 -5.51 -25.50
C ALA A 93 -10.01 -4.94 -25.09
N VAL A 94 -9.98 -3.88 -24.28
CA VAL A 94 -11.19 -3.11 -24.00
C VAL A 94 -11.50 -2.35 -25.28
N GLU A 95 -12.65 -2.64 -25.91
CA GLU A 95 -13.03 -1.98 -27.17
C GLU A 95 -13.27 -0.47 -27.01
N ASP A 96 -13.57 -0.03 -25.78
CA ASP A 96 -13.75 1.37 -25.43
C ASP A 96 -12.43 2.02 -24.99
N GLU A 97 -11.98 3.01 -25.75
CA GLU A 97 -10.77 3.79 -25.47
C GLU A 97 -10.83 4.57 -24.15
N GLY A 98 -12.03 4.84 -23.62
CA GLY A 98 -12.28 5.51 -22.35
C GLY A 98 -12.43 4.55 -21.16
N ALA A 99 -12.15 3.27 -21.36
CA ALA A 99 -12.22 2.26 -20.31
C ALA A 99 -10.86 1.58 -20.10
N GLY A 100 -10.60 1.23 -18.85
CA GLY A 100 -9.40 0.54 -18.41
C GLY A 100 -9.74 -0.62 -17.49
N ILE A 101 -8.76 -1.48 -17.26
CA ILE A 101 -8.89 -2.64 -16.39
C ILE A 101 -7.96 -2.49 -15.20
N TRP A 102 -8.51 -2.51 -14.00
CA TRP A 102 -7.73 -2.66 -12.79
C TRP A 102 -7.58 -4.13 -12.42
N VAL A 103 -6.35 -4.51 -12.10
CA VAL A 103 -6.02 -5.85 -11.60
C VAL A 103 -6.54 -5.99 -10.17
N TYR A 104 -7.59 -6.80 -10.02
CA TYR A 104 -8.28 -7.00 -8.75
C TYR A 104 -7.31 -7.49 -7.66
N GLY A 105 -7.32 -6.81 -6.52
CA GLY A 105 -6.45 -7.10 -5.37
C GLY A 105 -5.17 -6.28 -5.31
N THR A 106 -4.88 -5.45 -6.31
CA THR A 106 -3.71 -4.54 -6.28
C THR A 106 -4.06 -3.21 -5.62
N VAL A 107 -3.77 -3.09 -4.32
CA VAL A 107 -4.18 -1.94 -3.47
C VAL A 107 -3.02 -1.14 -2.88
N VAL A 108 -1.79 -1.66 -2.95
CA VAL A 108 -0.59 -0.91 -2.56
C VAL A 108 0.01 -0.23 -3.78
N ASN A 109 0.24 -1.02 -4.84
CA ASN A 109 0.60 -0.52 -6.17
C ASN A 109 -0.56 -0.85 -7.10
N TYR A 110 -1.41 0.13 -7.41
CA TYR A 110 -2.57 -0.09 -8.27
C TYR A 110 -2.11 -0.43 -9.68
N VAL A 111 -2.46 -1.62 -10.19
CA VAL A 111 -2.08 -2.03 -11.54
C VAL A 111 -3.27 -1.86 -12.47
N VAL A 112 -3.11 -0.99 -13.47
CA VAL A 112 -4.16 -0.63 -14.42
C VAL A 112 -3.69 -0.86 -15.85
N GLY A 113 -4.57 -1.38 -16.69
CA GLY A 113 -4.35 -1.63 -18.10
C GLY A 113 -5.25 -0.74 -18.92
N LEU A 114 -4.67 -0.03 -19.89
CA LEU A 114 -5.38 0.79 -20.85
C LEU A 114 -5.22 0.18 -22.25
N PRO A 115 -6.24 0.25 -23.12
CA PRO A 115 -6.12 -0.28 -24.48
C PRO A 115 -4.99 0.43 -25.23
N ASP A 116 -4.21 -0.34 -25.98
CA ASP A 116 -3.10 0.14 -26.79
C ASP A 116 -3.61 0.81 -28.06
N THR A 117 -4.00 2.08 -27.93
CA THR A 117 -4.41 2.95 -29.04
C THR A 117 -3.38 4.05 -29.24
N ASP A 118 -3.31 4.61 -30.45
CA ASP A 118 -2.41 5.74 -30.76
C ASP A 118 -2.59 6.91 -29.77
N ALA A 119 -3.83 7.18 -29.36
CA ALA A 119 -4.15 8.24 -28.42
C ALA A 119 -3.62 7.94 -27.00
N ASN A 120 -3.77 6.70 -26.52
CA ASN A 120 -3.29 6.28 -25.21
C ASN A 120 -1.76 6.17 -25.17
N ARG A 121 -1.16 5.70 -26.27
CA ARG A 121 0.29 5.66 -26.43
C ARG A 121 0.89 7.06 -26.45
N PHE A 122 0.32 7.98 -27.23
CA PHE A 122 0.78 9.37 -27.26
C PHE A 122 0.65 10.06 -25.90
N MET A 123 -0.48 9.87 -25.21
CA MET A 123 -0.68 10.37 -23.84
C MET A 123 0.37 9.77 -22.89
N LEU A 124 0.44 8.44 -22.89
CA LEU A 124 1.56 7.58 -22.48
C LEU A 124 2.88 8.31 -22.54
N ASP A 125 3.25 8.66 -23.77
CA ASP A 125 4.55 9.15 -24.18
C ASP A 125 4.84 10.59 -23.77
N SER A 126 3.79 11.40 -23.65
CA SER A 126 3.86 12.80 -23.29
C SER A 126 4.07 13.08 -21.81
N LEU A 127 3.85 12.09 -20.93
CA LEU A 127 3.98 12.28 -19.48
C LEU A 127 5.39 12.74 -19.07
N THR A 128 5.41 13.73 -18.19
CA THR A 128 6.56 14.35 -17.56
C THR A 128 6.48 14.21 -16.04
N THR A 129 7.56 14.50 -15.32
CA THR A 129 7.60 14.40 -13.85
C THR A 129 6.67 15.37 -13.12
N GLU A 130 6.07 16.34 -13.82
CA GLU A 130 5.08 17.27 -13.26
C GLU A 130 3.64 16.76 -13.46
N ASP A 131 3.43 15.72 -14.26
CA ASP A 131 2.10 15.20 -14.56
C ASP A 131 1.61 14.26 -13.46
N GLU A 132 0.32 14.42 -13.12
CA GLU A 132 -0.37 13.63 -12.12
C GLU A 132 -1.22 12.52 -12.76
N LEU A 133 -1.34 11.42 -12.02
CA LEU A 133 -2.33 10.38 -12.21
C LEU A 133 -3.22 10.36 -10.97
N VAL A 134 -4.55 10.40 -11.16
CA VAL A 134 -5.51 10.44 -10.04
C VAL A 134 -6.42 9.23 -10.13
N LEU A 135 -6.44 8.43 -9.08
CA LEU A 135 -7.28 7.25 -8.97
C LEU A 135 -8.42 7.51 -7.98
N THR A 136 -9.66 7.44 -8.44
CA THR A 136 -10.85 7.59 -7.59
C THR A 136 -11.46 6.22 -7.30
N THR A 137 -11.74 5.95 -6.03
CA THR A 137 -12.36 4.70 -5.59
C THR A 137 -13.87 4.78 -5.46
N GLN A 138 -14.50 3.62 -5.32
CA GLN A 138 -15.94 3.48 -5.16
C GLN A 138 -16.46 4.24 -3.93
N ASN A 139 -15.66 4.31 -2.86
CA ASN A 139 -15.99 5.09 -1.66
C ASN A 139 -15.69 6.60 -1.80
N GLY A 140 -15.20 7.05 -2.95
CA GLY A 140 -14.92 8.45 -3.25
C GLY A 140 -13.56 8.94 -2.75
N ALA A 141 -12.62 8.05 -2.45
CA ALA A 141 -11.25 8.44 -2.12
C ALA A 141 -10.44 8.72 -3.39
N ASP A 142 -9.69 9.82 -3.40
CA ASP A 142 -8.77 10.18 -4.47
C ASP A 142 -7.31 9.91 -4.06
N TYR A 143 -6.63 9.06 -4.81
CA TYR A 143 -5.20 8.80 -4.68
C TYR A 143 -4.44 9.50 -5.80
N ARG A 144 -3.48 10.35 -5.43
CA ARG A 144 -2.65 11.09 -6.39
C ARG A 144 -1.29 10.43 -6.53
N PHE A 145 -0.84 10.32 -7.76
CA PHE A 145 0.46 9.79 -8.11
C PHE A 145 1.14 10.76 -9.07
N VAL A 146 2.46 10.93 -8.94
CA VAL A 146 3.26 11.65 -9.94
C VAL A 146 3.98 10.66 -10.83
N PHE A 147 4.07 10.97 -12.11
CA PHE A 147 4.85 10.19 -13.05
C PHE A 147 6.30 10.03 -12.55
N ASN A 148 6.81 8.81 -12.58
CA ASN A 148 8.16 8.48 -12.13
C ASN A 148 9.02 7.88 -13.23
N SER A 149 8.53 6.86 -13.93
CA SER A 149 9.28 6.21 -15.00
C SER A 149 8.37 5.64 -16.09
N ARG A 150 8.98 5.41 -17.25
CA ARG A 150 8.39 4.69 -18.39
C ARG A 150 9.41 3.69 -18.93
N GLU A 151 8.96 2.47 -19.17
CA GLU A 151 9.78 1.37 -19.71
C GLU A 151 8.95 0.51 -20.65
N ASP A 152 9.56 -0.03 -21.70
CA ASP A 152 8.96 -1.08 -22.52
C ASP A 152 9.43 -2.44 -21.99
N LEU A 153 8.49 -3.26 -21.54
CA LEU A 153 8.76 -4.55 -20.87
C LEU A 153 8.07 -5.69 -21.59
N ALA A 154 8.66 -6.88 -21.56
CA ALA A 154 8.01 -8.08 -22.06
C ALA A 154 6.72 -8.40 -21.26
N PRO A 155 5.64 -8.91 -21.89
CA PRO A 155 4.38 -9.24 -21.22
C PRO A 155 4.51 -10.22 -20.03
N ALA A 156 5.55 -11.05 -20.02
CA ALA A 156 5.81 -12.04 -18.97
C ALA A 156 6.47 -11.47 -17.69
N VAL A 157 6.89 -10.20 -17.69
CA VAL A 157 7.52 -9.57 -16.51
C VAL A 157 6.48 -9.41 -15.41
N SER A 158 6.68 -10.06 -14.26
CA SER A 158 5.75 -10.06 -13.12
C SER A 158 6.04 -8.99 -12.05
N SER A 159 7.21 -8.35 -12.11
CA SER A 159 7.61 -7.30 -11.15
C SER A 159 6.68 -6.06 -11.20
N ILE A 160 5.93 -5.89 -12.29
CA ILE A 160 4.89 -4.85 -12.41
C ILE A 160 3.74 -5.04 -11.41
N TYR A 161 3.53 -6.25 -10.89
CA TYR A 161 2.48 -6.56 -9.92
C TYR A 161 2.94 -6.44 -8.46
N ALA A 162 4.22 -6.12 -8.22
CA ALA A 162 4.77 -6.02 -6.88
C ALA A 162 3.97 -5.01 -6.04
N GLN A 163 3.54 -5.44 -4.85
CA GLN A 163 2.75 -4.66 -3.89
C GLN A 163 3.59 -4.18 -2.70
N ASN A 164 4.91 -4.06 -2.87
CA ASN A 164 5.85 -3.72 -1.81
C ASN A 164 6.13 -2.21 -1.69
N MET A 165 5.65 -1.40 -2.63
CA MET A 165 5.82 0.05 -2.63
C MET A 165 4.51 0.74 -3.05
N PRO A 166 4.04 1.77 -2.33
CA PRO A 166 2.86 2.54 -2.71
C PRO A 166 3.03 3.22 -4.07
N GLY A 167 2.09 3.02 -4.98
CA GLY A 167 2.20 3.58 -6.32
C GLY A 167 1.06 3.19 -7.25
N ILE A 168 1.25 3.52 -8.51
CA ILE A 168 0.40 3.07 -9.61
C ILE A 168 1.29 2.57 -10.75
N THR A 169 0.87 1.51 -11.41
CA THR A 169 1.50 0.97 -12.62
C THR A 169 0.45 0.92 -13.71
N VAL A 170 0.62 1.75 -14.75
CA VAL A 170 -0.28 1.82 -15.91
C VAL A 170 0.38 1.13 -17.09
N ILE A 171 -0.34 0.26 -17.78
CA ILE A 171 0.20 -0.63 -18.81
C ILE A 171 -0.66 -0.53 -20.06
N LEU A 172 -0.05 -0.41 -21.23
CA LEU A 172 -0.78 -0.60 -22.49
C LEU A 172 -1.03 -2.09 -22.73
N ILE A 173 -2.28 -2.44 -23.02
CA ILE A 173 -2.75 -3.82 -23.15
C ILE A 173 -3.50 -4.03 -24.47
N GLY A 174 -3.51 -5.28 -24.95
CA GLY A 174 -4.26 -5.67 -26.15
C GLY A 174 -3.48 -5.58 -27.46
N SER A 175 -2.19 -5.25 -27.43
CA SER A 175 -1.29 -5.41 -28.58
C SER A 175 -0.60 -6.77 -28.60
N ASP A 176 -0.28 -7.22 -29.81
CA ASP A 176 0.50 -8.45 -30.07
C ASP A 176 2.02 -8.19 -30.06
N ASP A 177 2.45 -7.05 -29.53
CA ASP A 177 3.84 -6.62 -29.50
C ASP A 177 4.67 -7.47 -28.51
N GLU A 178 5.96 -7.65 -28.81
CA GLU A 178 6.91 -8.35 -27.92
C GLU A 178 7.15 -7.58 -26.60
N THR A 179 6.79 -6.30 -26.57
CA THR A 179 6.91 -5.41 -25.42
C THR A 179 5.65 -4.58 -25.25
N ARG A 180 5.31 -4.26 -23.99
CA ARG A 180 4.26 -3.31 -23.64
C ARG A 180 4.86 -2.12 -22.92
N THR A 181 4.32 -0.94 -23.19
CA THR A 181 4.68 0.28 -22.47
C THR A 181 4.12 0.23 -21.06
N VAL A 182 4.99 0.42 -20.08
CA VAL A 182 4.69 0.44 -18.65
C VAL A 182 5.08 1.79 -18.09
N VAL A 183 4.11 2.50 -17.53
CA VAL A 183 4.30 3.74 -16.80
C VAL A 183 4.15 3.47 -15.31
N ARG A 184 5.06 4.00 -14.51
CA ARG A 184 5.01 3.93 -13.05
C ARG A 184 4.81 5.32 -12.48
N GLY A 185 3.83 5.45 -11.60
CA GLY A 185 3.62 6.63 -10.78
C GLY A 185 3.94 6.34 -9.32
N GLN A 186 4.59 7.29 -8.67
CA GLN A 186 4.84 7.22 -7.22
C GLN A 186 3.68 7.88 -6.48
N TYR A 187 3.22 7.24 -5.41
CA TYR A 187 2.16 7.82 -4.59
C TYR A 187 2.63 9.14 -3.99
N VAL A 188 1.94 10.20 -4.36
CA VAL A 188 2.05 11.47 -3.64
C VAL A 188 1.15 11.31 -2.44
N VAL A 189 1.77 11.12 -1.28
CA VAL A 189 1.11 11.52 -0.05
C VAL A 189 0.76 12.96 -0.32
N ALA A 190 -0.54 13.28 -0.42
CA ALA A 190 -0.96 14.66 -0.43
C ALA A 190 -0.21 15.27 0.75
N THR A 191 0.86 16.05 0.48
CA THR A 191 1.32 17.03 1.44
C THR A 191 0.01 17.65 1.83
N ALA A 192 -0.33 17.61 3.13
CA ALA A 192 -1.47 18.37 3.61
C ALA A 192 -1.42 19.63 2.77
N GLN A 193 -2.45 19.83 1.93
CA GLN A 193 -2.71 21.17 1.48
C GLN A 193 -2.53 21.98 2.76
N THR A 194 -1.78 23.05 2.72
CA THR A 194 -1.89 24.06 3.77
C THR A 194 -3.35 24.48 3.74
N ILE A 195 -4.20 23.66 4.34
CA ILE A 195 -5.60 23.88 4.60
C ILE A 195 -5.45 24.91 5.69
N SER A 196 -5.63 26.16 5.26
CA SER A 196 -5.73 27.33 6.09
C SER A 196 -6.90 27.15 7.07
N GLY A 197 -6.68 26.31 8.08
CA GLY A 197 -7.54 25.98 9.19
C GLY A 197 -6.64 25.89 10.40
N GLN A 198 -6.36 27.05 11.00
CA GLN A 198 -5.50 27.24 12.19
C GLN A 198 -4.38 26.21 12.32
N ASP A 199 -3.29 26.41 11.57
CA ASP A 199 -2.01 25.70 11.82
C ASP A 199 -1.67 25.83 13.31
N THR A 200 -1.97 24.80 14.08
CA THR A 200 -1.64 24.77 15.50
C THR A 200 -0.30 24.07 15.60
N THR A 201 0.76 24.80 15.25
CA THR A 201 2.12 24.37 15.52
C THR A 201 2.37 24.51 17.01
N VAL A 202 2.71 23.41 17.67
CA VAL A 202 3.01 23.38 19.10
C VAL A 202 4.36 22.73 19.36
N GLU A 203 4.91 22.95 20.55
CA GLU A 203 6.14 22.28 20.98
C GLU A 203 5.86 20.96 21.71
N LEU A 204 6.88 20.12 21.83
CA LEU A 204 6.85 18.93 22.68
C LEU A 204 6.28 19.25 24.08
N GLY A 205 5.31 18.46 24.55
CA GLY A 205 4.64 18.66 25.83
C GLY A 205 3.44 19.62 25.82
N GLN A 206 3.21 20.35 24.73
CA GLN A 206 2.03 21.19 24.57
C GLN A 206 0.86 20.40 23.95
N THR A 207 -0.36 20.81 24.31
CA THR A 207 -1.59 20.24 23.75
C THR A 207 -2.04 21.05 22.55
N ALA A 208 -2.25 20.37 21.42
CA ALA A 208 -2.84 20.93 20.21
C ALA A 208 -4.28 20.44 20.02
N GLN A 209 -5.14 21.30 19.47
CA GLN A 209 -6.51 20.94 19.08
C GLN A 209 -6.50 20.44 17.63
N LEU A 210 -7.08 19.26 17.39
CA LEU A 210 -7.23 18.65 16.07
C LEU A 210 -8.72 18.35 15.82
N GLY A 211 -9.46 19.33 15.32
CA GLY A 211 -10.91 19.24 15.19
C GLY A 211 -11.59 19.11 16.56
N ASP A 212 -12.35 18.05 16.79
CA ASP A 212 -12.95 17.71 18.10
C ASP A 212 -12.06 16.81 18.98
N MET A 213 -10.75 16.76 18.71
CA MET A 213 -9.78 16.01 19.51
C MET A 213 -8.69 16.93 20.06
N GLN A 214 -8.03 16.48 21.11
CA GLN A 214 -6.78 17.05 21.60
C GLN A 214 -5.66 16.04 21.50
N VAL A 215 -4.49 16.50 21.08
CA VAL A 215 -3.28 15.71 20.98
C VAL A 215 -2.18 16.37 21.79
N THR A 216 -1.50 15.60 22.61
CA THR A 216 -0.33 16.05 23.37
C THR A 216 0.81 15.06 23.17
N VAL A 217 1.96 15.51 22.68
CA VAL A 217 3.15 14.64 22.65
C VAL A 217 3.79 14.67 24.02
N THR A 218 3.85 13.51 24.66
CA THR A 218 4.31 13.35 26.05
C THR A 218 5.79 12.96 26.14
N GLY A 219 6.36 12.41 25.08
CA GLY A 219 7.77 12.02 25.07
C GLY A 219 8.24 11.52 23.71
N VAL A 220 9.55 11.41 23.56
CA VAL A 220 10.19 10.81 22.38
C VAL A 220 11.38 9.95 22.81
N VAL A 221 11.64 8.89 22.04
CA VAL A 221 12.77 7.99 22.29
C VAL A 221 13.44 7.65 20.97
N HIS A 222 14.75 7.88 20.88
CA HIS A 222 15.57 7.39 19.78
C HIS A 222 16.23 6.08 20.22
N GLN A 223 15.90 4.99 19.54
CA GLN A 223 16.44 3.66 19.77
C GLN A 223 17.44 3.29 18.68
N PHE A 224 18.70 3.18 19.08
CA PHE A 224 19.82 2.77 18.23
C PHE A 224 19.89 1.26 18.11
N ASP A 225 20.43 0.78 17.00
CA ASP A 225 20.91 -0.60 16.80
C ASP A 225 19.90 -1.68 17.22
N GLN A 226 18.61 -1.44 16.98
CA GLN A 226 17.58 -2.42 17.30
C GLN A 226 17.79 -3.66 16.42
N ALA A 227 17.79 -4.85 17.04
CA ALA A 227 18.01 -6.11 16.30
C ALA A 227 16.96 -6.37 15.20
N VAL A 228 15.78 -5.75 15.33
CA VAL A 228 14.68 -5.81 14.37
C VAL A 228 14.71 -4.66 13.35
N ALA A 229 15.58 -3.66 13.52
CA ALA A 229 15.76 -2.58 12.56
C ALA A 229 16.73 -3.02 11.45
N PRO A 230 16.47 -2.66 10.17
CA PRO A 230 17.42 -2.88 9.10
C PRO A 230 18.73 -2.14 9.33
N ALA A 231 19.85 -2.71 8.86
CA ALA A 231 21.16 -2.08 8.97
C ALA A 231 21.17 -0.67 8.35
N GLY A 232 21.73 0.30 9.06
CA GLY A 232 21.78 1.71 8.66
C GLY A 232 20.57 2.54 9.08
N PHE A 233 19.58 1.95 9.76
CA PHE A 233 18.40 2.64 10.26
C PHE A 233 18.23 2.47 11.77
N ASP A 234 17.70 3.51 12.40
CA ASP A 234 17.28 3.52 13.79
C ASP A 234 15.76 3.64 13.89
N PHE A 235 15.23 3.34 15.08
CA PHE A 235 13.84 3.62 15.40
C PHE A 235 13.69 4.90 16.20
N TYR A 236 12.74 5.73 15.78
CA TYR A 236 12.36 6.94 16.48
C TYR A 236 10.91 6.81 16.93
N LEU A 237 10.68 6.88 18.24
CA LEU A 237 9.38 6.69 18.87
C LEU A 237 8.84 8.03 19.36
N VAL A 238 7.54 8.21 19.19
CA VAL A 238 6.79 9.36 19.71
C VAL A 238 5.68 8.81 20.61
N ASP A 239 5.74 9.17 21.88
CA ASP A 239 4.72 8.87 22.88
C ASP A 239 3.75 10.04 22.94
N TYR A 240 2.45 9.78 22.78
CA TYR A 240 1.43 10.81 22.74
C TYR A 240 0.15 10.42 23.47
N GLN A 241 -0.63 11.42 23.84
CA GLN A 241 -1.98 11.29 24.36
C GLN A 241 -2.97 11.89 23.38
N LEU A 242 -4.02 11.14 23.07
CA LEU A 242 -5.15 11.54 22.26
C LEU A 242 -6.40 11.57 23.14
N GLN A 243 -7.07 12.71 23.19
CA GLN A 243 -8.35 12.87 23.87
C GLN A 243 -9.45 13.20 22.85
N ASN A 244 -10.55 12.45 22.91
CA ASN A 244 -11.74 12.73 22.12
C ASN A 244 -12.66 13.68 22.90
N LEU A 245 -12.87 14.90 22.38
CA LEU A 245 -13.80 15.90 22.92
C LEU A 245 -15.13 15.93 22.15
N GLY A 246 -15.23 15.16 21.07
CA GLY A 246 -16.41 15.04 20.23
C GLY A 246 -17.50 14.14 20.83
N ALA A 247 -18.62 14.08 20.11
CA ALA A 247 -19.76 13.23 20.47
C ALA A 247 -19.75 11.86 19.75
N ALA A 248 -18.86 11.66 18.76
CA ALA A 248 -18.71 10.43 18.00
C ALA A 248 -17.42 9.69 18.37
N ASN A 249 -17.37 8.39 18.11
CA ASN A 249 -16.11 7.64 18.23
C ASN A 249 -15.11 8.15 17.19
N VAL A 250 -13.86 8.33 17.62
CA VAL A 250 -12.74 8.61 16.72
C VAL A 250 -12.16 7.30 16.23
N ASP A 251 -12.09 7.15 14.91
CA ASP A 251 -11.36 6.06 14.26
C ASP A 251 -9.88 6.47 14.08
N PRO A 252 -8.91 5.77 14.69
CA PRO A 252 -7.50 6.01 14.46
C PRO A 252 -7.08 5.89 12.99
N ASN A 253 -7.80 5.11 12.17
CA ASN A 253 -7.47 4.95 10.76
C ASN A 253 -7.67 6.23 9.95
N ASN A 254 -8.50 7.16 10.44
CA ASN A 254 -8.64 8.49 9.84
C ASN A 254 -7.51 9.45 10.23
N LEU A 255 -6.55 9.01 11.05
CA LEU A 255 -5.40 9.79 11.46
C LEU A 255 -4.18 9.37 10.65
N ARG A 256 -3.68 10.28 9.84
CA ARG A 256 -2.37 10.13 9.20
C ARG A 256 -1.33 10.83 10.06
N MET A 257 -0.41 10.04 10.59
CA MET A 257 0.68 10.50 11.45
C MET A 257 2.00 10.29 10.73
N THR A 258 2.73 11.37 10.50
CA THR A 258 4.01 11.36 9.76
C THR A 258 5.06 12.14 10.53
N LEU A 259 6.31 11.69 10.46
CA LEU A 259 7.45 12.43 10.97
C LEU A 259 8.14 13.14 9.81
N ARG A 260 8.61 14.37 10.00
CA ARG A 260 9.29 15.16 8.98
C ARG A 260 10.59 15.74 9.53
N ASP A 261 11.66 15.72 8.75
CA ASP A 261 12.91 16.41 9.12
C ASP A 261 12.97 17.85 8.61
N SER A 262 14.05 18.56 8.96
CA SER A 262 14.28 19.95 8.55
C SER A 262 14.47 20.14 7.03
N LEU A 263 14.78 19.07 6.29
CA LEU A 263 14.91 19.07 4.83
C LEU A 263 13.57 18.78 4.15
N GLY A 264 12.53 18.47 4.92
CA GLY A 264 11.20 18.14 4.43
C GLY A 264 11.01 16.67 4.09
N THR A 265 12.00 15.81 4.33
CA THR A 265 11.86 14.35 4.15
C THR A 265 10.82 13.84 5.13
N GLN A 266 9.88 13.03 4.64
CA GLN A 266 8.84 12.44 5.45
C GLN A 266 9.12 10.97 5.72
N TYR A 267 8.89 10.55 6.96
CA TYR A 267 9.01 9.19 7.43
C TYR A 267 7.62 8.71 7.82
N ALA A 268 7.18 7.63 7.17
CA ALA A 268 5.91 6.99 7.47
C ALA A 268 6.02 6.16 8.76
N MET A 269 4.86 5.92 9.40
CA MET A 269 4.75 5.00 10.53
C MET A 269 5.34 3.64 10.15
N ASN A 270 6.20 3.10 11.01
CA ASN A 270 6.72 1.75 10.88
C ASN A 270 6.05 0.85 11.95
N PRO A 271 5.24 -0.15 11.57
CA PRO A 271 4.56 -1.01 12.53
C PRO A 271 5.49 -1.80 13.46
N LEU A 272 6.67 -2.19 12.99
CA LEU A 272 7.67 -2.89 13.82
C LEU A 272 8.27 -1.95 14.86
N ALA A 273 8.55 -0.70 14.48
CA ALA A 273 9.01 0.33 15.40
C ALA A 273 7.92 0.66 16.45
N SER A 274 6.65 0.81 16.04
CA SER A 274 5.55 1.09 16.98
C SER A 274 5.35 -0.02 18.02
N GLN A 275 5.71 -1.27 17.71
CA GLN A 275 5.59 -2.40 18.65
C GLN A 275 6.65 -2.39 19.76
N VAL A 276 7.80 -1.74 19.54
CA VAL A 276 8.86 -1.63 20.55
C VAL A 276 8.75 -0.34 21.38
N GLY A 277 7.66 0.41 21.22
CA GLY A 277 7.33 1.58 22.01
C GLY A 277 6.99 1.27 23.47
N ASN A 278 7.02 2.30 24.32
CA ASN A 278 6.69 2.17 25.74
C ASN A 278 5.19 1.95 25.99
N LEU A 279 4.36 2.42 25.05
CA LEU A 279 2.91 2.34 25.09
C LEU A 279 2.41 1.51 23.91
N PRO A 280 1.24 0.85 24.03
CA PRO A 280 0.63 0.15 22.91
C PRO A 280 0.34 1.11 21.74
N PRO A 281 0.43 0.64 20.48
CA PRO A 281 -0.03 1.42 19.34
C PRO A 281 -1.54 1.69 19.41
N LEU A 282 -1.98 2.80 18.84
CA LEU A 282 -3.38 3.16 18.78
C LEU A 282 -4.11 2.34 17.70
N THR A 283 -4.80 1.26 18.11
CA THR A 283 -5.48 0.35 17.18
C THR A 283 -6.99 0.26 17.36
N SER A 284 -7.54 0.87 18.41
CA SER A 284 -8.97 0.84 18.74
C SER A 284 -9.59 2.22 18.69
N PHE A 285 -10.90 2.27 18.41
CA PHE A 285 -11.68 3.51 18.51
C PHE A 285 -11.49 4.21 19.86
N VAL A 286 -11.45 5.54 19.82
CA VAL A 286 -11.44 6.38 21.03
C VAL A 286 -12.85 6.94 21.24
N ALA A 287 -13.50 6.50 22.30
CA ALA A 287 -14.87 6.89 22.62
C ALA A 287 -14.97 8.37 23.04
N PRO A 288 -16.15 9.00 22.92
CA PRO A 288 -16.40 10.36 23.42
C PRO A 288 -15.92 10.58 24.86
N GLY A 289 -15.14 11.63 25.09
CA GLY A 289 -14.57 11.97 26.39
C GLY A 289 -13.37 11.10 26.83
N GLN A 290 -13.03 10.05 26.08
CA GLN A 290 -11.92 9.16 26.42
C GLN A 290 -10.57 9.82 26.10
N THR A 291 -9.58 9.55 26.95
CA THR A 291 -8.16 9.82 26.69
C THR A 291 -7.41 8.51 26.57
N VAL A 292 -6.58 8.38 25.53
CA VAL A 292 -5.74 7.20 25.27
C VAL A 292 -4.30 7.66 25.10
N ALA A 293 -3.38 6.94 25.76
CA ALA A 293 -1.95 7.11 25.56
C ALA A 293 -1.44 6.01 24.62
N ALA A 294 -0.62 6.37 23.64
CA ALA A 294 -0.10 5.46 22.64
C ALA A 294 1.32 5.83 22.20
N SER A 295 2.04 4.86 21.63
CA SER A 295 3.33 5.07 20.97
C SER A 295 3.20 4.86 19.47
N ILE A 296 3.92 5.68 18.71
CA ILE A 296 4.08 5.51 17.27
C ILE A 296 5.57 5.55 16.92
N GLY A 297 6.01 4.58 16.11
CA GLY A 297 7.40 4.43 15.71
C GLY A 297 7.63 4.76 14.24
N TYR A 298 8.83 5.28 13.96
CA TYR A 298 9.33 5.61 12.64
C TYR A 298 10.69 4.96 12.44
N GLN A 299 11.00 4.62 11.19
CA GLN A 299 12.35 4.21 10.81
C GLN A 299 13.05 5.41 10.19
N ILE A 300 14.18 5.82 10.78
CA ILE A 300 14.98 6.96 10.33
C ILE A 300 16.41 6.51 9.99
N PRO A 301 17.14 7.20 9.11
CA PRO A 301 18.55 6.92 8.89
C PRO A 301 19.36 7.11 10.18
N SER A 302 20.25 6.17 10.48
CA SER A 302 21.12 6.22 11.68
C SER A 302 22.06 7.44 11.72
N GLY A 303 22.36 8.03 10.56
CA GLY A 303 23.12 9.27 10.42
C GLY A 303 22.28 10.51 10.13
N LEU A 304 21.01 10.54 10.54
CA LEU A 304 20.13 11.68 10.30
C LEU A 304 20.66 12.93 11.02
N THR A 305 21.03 13.95 10.25
CA THR A 305 21.38 15.27 10.77
C THR A 305 20.19 16.22 10.62
N SER A 306 19.52 16.52 11.72
CA SER A 306 18.43 17.51 11.77
C SER A 306 18.39 18.21 13.13
N PRO A 307 18.21 19.54 13.22
CA PRO A 307 18.08 20.21 14.52
C PRO A 307 16.74 19.91 15.20
N THR A 308 15.71 19.66 14.40
CA THR A 308 14.35 19.37 14.85
C THR A 308 13.70 18.33 13.96
N LEU A 309 12.72 17.63 14.51
CA LEU A 309 11.76 16.84 13.78
C LEU A 309 10.38 17.44 13.99
N SER A 310 9.53 17.36 12.97
CA SER A 310 8.13 17.74 13.05
C SER A 310 7.26 16.50 13.00
N TRP A 311 6.47 16.26 14.03
CA TRP A 311 5.43 15.25 13.98
C TRP A 311 4.12 15.88 13.52
N VAL A 312 3.66 15.46 12.34
CA VAL A 312 2.48 16.01 11.68
C VAL A 312 1.34 15.00 11.80
N VAL A 313 0.20 15.46 12.29
CA VAL A 313 -1.02 14.65 12.39
C VAL A 313 -2.12 15.29 11.57
N ILE A 314 -2.65 14.53 10.63
CA ILE A 314 -3.72 14.96 9.72
C ILE A 314 -4.93 14.08 9.98
N ARG A 315 -6.07 14.72 10.21
CA ARG A 315 -7.35 14.05 10.31
C ARG A 315 -8.03 14.05 8.94
N GLN A 316 -8.10 12.88 8.31
CA GLN A 316 -8.42 12.76 6.88
C GLN A 316 -9.88 13.08 6.53
N ASP A 317 -10.81 12.85 7.45
CA ASP A 317 -12.25 13.10 7.27
C ASP A 317 -12.63 14.59 7.33
N THR A 318 -11.84 15.40 8.03
CA THR A 318 -12.10 16.84 8.28
C THR A 318 -11.06 17.74 7.65
N GLY A 319 -9.89 17.20 7.27
CA GLY A 319 -8.74 17.97 6.82
C GLY A 319 -8.02 18.75 7.93
N ALA A 320 -8.37 18.55 9.20
CA ALA A 320 -7.70 19.22 10.31
C ALA A 320 -6.23 18.76 10.40
N VAL A 321 -5.33 19.67 10.75
CA VAL A 321 -3.89 19.40 10.83
C VAL A 321 -3.31 20.00 12.10
N ILE A 322 -2.39 19.27 12.72
CA ILE A 322 -1.50 19.81 13.75
C ILE A 322 -0.05 19.44 13.41
N GLU A 323 0.88 20.26 13.87
CA GLU A 323 2.31 20.01 13.77
C GLU A 323 2.94 20.17 15.15
N VAL A 324 3.69 19.17 15.59
CA VAL A 324 4.43 19.21 16.84
C VAL A 324 5.92 19.28 16.54
N THR A 325 6.55 20.38 16.93
CA THR A 325 8.00 20.56 16.80
C THR A 325 8.70 19.86 17.95
N ILE A 326 9.60 18.95 17.60
CA ILE A 326 10.34 18.09 18.52
C ILE A 326 11.83 18.40 18.37
N PRO A 327 12.53 18.84 19.42
CA PRO A 327 13.98 18.94 19.39
C PRO A 327 14.60 17.58 19.09
N PHE A 328 15.47 17.50 18.08
CA PHE A 328 16.17 16.28 17.75
C PHE A 328 17.62 16.38 18.24
N GLN A 329 18.02 15.43 19.06
CA GLN A 329 19.41 15.27 19.50
C GLN A 329 19.99 14.12 18.69
N GLU A 330 21.10 14.37 18.00
CA GLU A 330 21.82 13.30 17.33
C GLU A 330 22.19 12.23 18.36
N GLY A 331 21.92 10.98 18.01
CA GLY A 331 22.37 9.85 18.78
C GLY A 331 23.88 9.81 18.90
N ALA A 332 24.36 9.78 20.14
CA ALA A 332 25.75 9.47 20.46
C ALA A 332 26.10 8.03 20.06
N GLY A 333 26.34 7.83 18.77
CA GLY A 333 26.94 6.63 18.16
C GLY A 333 28.45 6.77 17.98
N SER A 334 29.13 7.47 18.89
CA SER A 334 30.56 7.30 19.17
C SER A 334 30.83 7.94 20.53
N GLU A 335 31.58 7.24 21.39
CA GLU A 335 32.08 7.80 22.64
C GLU A 335 32.74 9.15 22.36
N GLN A 336 32.12 10.23 22.81
CA GLN A 336 32.81 11.48 22.99
C GLN A 336 33.78 11.26 24.17
N VAL A 337 34.99 10.80 23.84
CA VAL A 337 36.12 10.88 24.76
C VAL A 337 36.32 12.36 25.02
N ASP A 338 35.81 12.82 26.16
CA ASP A 338 36.13 14.12 26.73
C ASP A 338 37.63 14.12 27.06
N VAL A 339 38.48 14.42 26.07
CA VAL A 339 39.86 14.78 26.33
C VAL A 339 39.83 16.20 26.87
N SER A 340 39.64 16.30 28.19
CA SER A 340 39.96 17.51 28.94
C SER A 340 41.45 17.80 28.74
N LEU A 341 41.76 18.73 27.85
CA LEU A 341 43.07 19.38 27.79
C LEU A 341 43.18 20.27 29.03
N GLN A 342 43.60 19.67 30.15
CA GLN A 342 44.12 20.43 31.26
C GLN A 342 45.31 21.26 30.76
N GLN A 343 45.14 22.58 30.86
CA GLN A 343 46.14 23.58 30.58
C GLN A 343 47.45 23.21 31.29
N ALA A 344 48.50 22.95 30.51
CA ALA A 344 49.85 23.05 31.03
C ALA A 344 50.17 24.55 31.16
N GLN A 345 50.06 25.07 32.39
CA GLN A 345 50.74 26.29 32.78
C GLN A 345 52.08 25.94 33.45
N ILE A 346 53.10 26.66 32.98
CA ILE A 346 54.50 26.81 33.41
C ILE A 346 55.46 25.72 32.90
#